data_AF-E1QR58-F1
#
_entry.id   AF-E1QR58-F1
#
_cell.length_a   1.000
_cell.length_b   1.000
_cell.length_c   1.000
_cell.angle_alpha   90.00
_cell.angle_beta   90.00
_cell.angle_gamma   90.00
#
_symmetry.space_group_name_H-M   'P 1'
#
loop_
_entity.id
_entity.type
_entity.pdbx_description
1 polymer ?
#
loop_
_entity_poly.entity_id
_entity_poly.type
_entity_poly.pdbx_seq_one_letter_code
_entity_poly.pdbx_strand_id
1 'polypeptide(L)'
;MSGLDKRVYELHSRVMSEFMGGRCYDVDETLVIDCIRDALTDIGLSVNDVVLFDIDGNVTNEISNAKYVRVTTTSNYVNGEQIFTFALIKLRNKYRVLYLQSAVKEG
;
A
#
# COMPACT_ATOMS: atom_id res chain seq x y z
N MET A 1 0.76 -11.35 -24.00
CA MET A 1 0.28 -10.52 -22.88
C MET A 1 -0.79 -9.62 -23.42
N SER A 2 -2.00 -9.68 -22.87
CA SER A 2 -3.09 -8.81 -23.28
C SER A 2 -2.77 -7.35 -22.90
N GLY A 3 -3.43 -6.37 -23.51
CA GLY A 3 -3.24 -4.96 -23.15
C GLY A 3 -3.63 -4.64 -21.69
N LEU A 4 -4.47 -5.48 -21.08
CA LEU A 4 -4.88 -5.37 -19.68
C LEU A 4 -3.72 -5.77 -18.74
N ASP A 5 -3.09 -6.92 -18.98
CA ASP A 5 -1.96 -7.41 -18.16
C ASP A 5 -0.84 -6.38 -18.10
N LYS A 6 -0.59 -5.70 -19.23
CA LYS A 6 0.42 -4.64 -19.31
C LYS A 6 0.07 -3.43 -18.44
N ARG A 7 -1.19 -2.96 -18.46
CA ARG A 7 -1.62 -1.80 -17.66
C ARG A 7 -1.62 -2.09 -16.15
N VAL A 8 -2.06 -3.29 -15.76
CA VAL A 8 -1.97 -3.78 -14.38
C VAL A 8 -0.50 -3.76 -13.94
N TYR A 9 0.38 -4.36 -14.74
CA TYR A 9 1.80 -4.42 -14.45
C TYR A 9 2.43 -3.04 -14.30
N GLU A 10 2.14 -2.11 -15.22
CA GLU A 10 2.65 -0.73 -15.17
C GLU A 10 2.17 0.01 -13.92
N LEU A 11 0.89 -0.13 -13.57
CA LEU A 11 0.33 0.47 -12.36
C LEU A 11 1.01 -0.06 -11.09
N HIS A 12 1.12 -1.38 -10.97
CA HIS A 12 1.72 -2.03 -9.81
C HIS A 12 3.22 -1.69 -9.71
N SER A 13 3.91 -1.58 -10.85
CA SER A 13 5.32 -1.16 -10.90
C SER A 13 5.50 0.29 -10.43
N ARG A 14 4.58 1.20 -10.78
CA ARG A 14 4.60 2.59 -10.30
C ARG A 14 4.43 2.65 -8.78
N VAL A 15 3.45 1.93 -8.23
CA VAL A 15 3.25 1.85 -6.77
C VAL A 15 4.48 1.28 -6.09
N MET A 16 5.05 0.18 -6.60
CA MET A 16 6.28 -0.37 -6.06
C MET A 16 7.42 0.66 -6.07
N SER A 17 7.62 1.36 -7.19
CA SER A 17 8.68 2.38 -7.33
C SER A 17 8.51 3.55 -6.36
N GLU A 18 7.27 3.99 -6.12
CA GLU A 18 6.97 5.11 -5.20
C GLU A 18 7.39 4.78 -3.76
N PHE A 19 6.97 3.61 -3.27
CA PHE A 19 7.24 3.20 -1.89
C PHE A 19 8.69 2.73 -1.69
N MET A 20 9.27 2.03 -2.66
CA MET A 20 10.68 1.65 -2.61
C MET A 20 11.62 2.86 -2.82
N GLY A 21 11.13 3.91 -3.49
CA GLY A 21 11.83 5.19 -3.68
C GLY A 21 11.84 6.10 -2.43
N GLY A 22 11.16 5.70 -1.36
CA GLY A 22 11.22 6.38 -0.06
C GLY A 22 10.09 7.38 0.23
N ARG A 23 8.99 7.39 -0.55
CA ARG A 23 7.86 8.32 -0.38
C ARG A 23 7.32 8.39 1.06
N CYS A 24 7.29 7.25 1.76
CA CYS A 24 6.81 7.15 3.14
C CYS A 24 7.91 6.65 4.09
N TYR A 25 9.07 7.29 4.05
CA TYR A 25 10.17 7.03 4.98
C TYR A 25 10.21 8.07 6.11
N ASP A 26 10.63 7.61 7.28
CA ASP A 26 10.84 8.42 8.48
C ASP A 26 9.56 9.19 8.91
N VAL A 27 8.40 8.55 8.72
CA VAL A 27 7.06 9.07 9.01
C VAL A 27 6.71 8.89 10.48
N ASP A 28 6.02 9.85 11.09
CA ASP A 28 5.48 9.71 12.45
C ASP A 28 4.35 8.68 12.50
N GLU A 29 4.20 7.99 13.62
CA GLU A 29 3.22 6.92 13.81
C GLU A 29 1.80 7.33 13.37
N THR A 30 1.37 8.53 13.77
CA THR A 30 0.04 9.07 13.51
C THR A 30 -0.18 9.43 12.04
N LEU A 31 0.88 9.55 11.24
CA LEU A 31 0.83 9.98 9.84
C LEU A 31 1.07 8.83 8.85
N VAL A 32 1.32 7.61 9.33
CA VAL A 32 1.63 6.46 8.46
C VAL A 32 0.50 6.19 7.47
N ILE A 33 -0.74 6.14 7.94
CA ILE A 33 -1.90 5.84 7.07
C ILE A 33 -2.15 6.96 6.07
N ASP A 34 -2.01 8.21 6.50
CA ASP A 34 -2.22 9.37 5.62
C ASP A 34 -1.15 9.40 4.53
N CYS A 35 0.13 9.13 4.86
CA CYS A 35 1.18 9.02 3.85
C CYS A 35 0.88 7.94 2.80
N ILE A 36 0.40 6.76 3.23
CA ILE A 36 0.02 5.67 2.32
C ILE A 36 -1.13 6.11 1.40
N ARG A 37 -2.16 6.75 1.96
CA ARG A 37 -3.32 7.21 1.19
C ARG A 37 -2.93 8.27 0.17
N ASP A 38 -2.14 9.25 0.58
CA ASP A 38 -1.68 10.34 -0.29
C ASP A 38 -0.82 9.78 -1.43
N ALA A 39 0.16 8.93 -1.12
CA ALA A 39 1.03 8.31 -2.13
C ALA A 39 0.25 7.49 -3.17
N LEU A 40 -0.77 6.74 -2.75
CA LEU A 40 -1.61 5.98 -3.68
C LEU A 40 -2.53 6.89 -4.49
N THR A 41 -3.09 7.93 -3.86
CA THR A 41 -3.96 8.91 -4.52
C THR A 41 -3.21 9.71 -5.59
N ASP A 42 -1.96 10.10 -5.31
CA ASP A 42 -1.08 10.79 -6.26
C ASP A 42 -0.80 9.96 -7.53
N ILE A 43 -0.85 8.62 -7.42
CA ILE A 43 -0.71 7.69 -8.55
C ILE A 43 -2.02 7.52 -9.34
N GLY A 44 -3.13 8.06 -8.83
CA GLY A 44 -4.46 7.98 -9.43
C GLY A 44 -5.27 6.77 -8.97
N LEU A 45 -5.01 6.27 -7.76
CA LEU A 45 -5.79 5.22 -7.11
C LEU A 45 -6.75 5.81 -6.09
N SER A 46 -7.96 5.26 -6.00
CA SER A 46 -8.91 5.56 -4.94
C SER A 46 -8.78 4.52 -3.84
N VAL A 47 -8.48 4.94 -2.60
CA VAL A 47 -8.34 4.03 -1.45
C VAL A 47 -9.71 3.74 -0.86
N ASN A 48 -10.10 2.46 -0.88
CA ASN A 48 -11.40 2.00 -0.40
C ASN A 48 -11.33 1.45 1.03
N ASP A 49 -10.24 0.74 1.36
CA ASP A 49 -10.06 0.09 2.65
C ASP A 49 -8.59 0.03 3.05
N VAL A 50 -8.32 0.11 4.34
CA VAL A 50 -6.98 0.02 4.94
C VAL A 50 -7.07 -0.85 6.19
N VAL A 51 -6.35 -1.98 6.19
CA VAL A 51 -6.35 -2.94 7.29
C VAL A 51 -4.92 -3.15 7.79
N LEU A 52 -4.74 -3.07 9.10
CA LEU A 52 -3.46 -3.32 9.76
C LEU A 52 -3.40 -4.76 10.27
N PHE A 53 -2.23 -5.37 10.14
CA PHE A 53 -1.96 -6.71 10.65
C PHE A 53 -0.73 -6.71 11.54
N ASP A 54 -0.78 -7.48 12.63
CA ASP A 54 0.39 -7.78 13.46
C ASP A 54 1.34 -8.77 12.76
N ILE A 55 2.37 -9.25 13.47
CA ILE A 55 3.36 -10.18 12.91
C ILE A 55 2.78 -11.57 12.59
N ASP A 56 1.74 -11.96 13.32
CA ASP A 56 1.09 -13.27 13.21
C ASP A 56 -0.03 -13.25 12.15
N GLY A 57 -0.36 -12.07 11.62
CA GLY A 57 -1.39 -11.88 10.60
C GLY A 57 -2.78 -11.62 11.18
N ASN A 58 -2.90 -11.28 12.46
CA ASN A 58 -4.18 -10.86 13.05
C ASN A 58 -4.43 -9.37 12.80
N VAL A 59 -5.71 -9.01 12.65
CA VAL A 59 -6.10 -7.60 12.48
C VAL A 59 -5.84 -6.83 13.78
N THR A 60 -5.26 -5.64 13.64
CA THR A 60 -5.04 -4.70 14.74
C THR A 60 -5.54 -3.30 14.38
N ASN A 61 -5.75 -2.46 15.39
CA ASN A 61 -6.21 -1.08 15.21
C ASN A 61 -5.10 -0.05 15.51
N GLU A 62 -3.91 -0.51 15.91
CA GLU A 62 -2.81 0.36 16.32
C GLU A 62 -1.58 0.17 15.41
N ILE A 63 -1.01 1.28 14.92
CA ILE A 63 0.20 1.26 14.09
C ILE A 63 1.40 0.71 14.85
N SER A 64 1.50 1.00 16.15
CA SER A 64 2.51 0.46 17.06
C SER A 64 2.61 -1.06 17.07
N ASN A 65 1.47 -1.74 16.93
CA ASN A 65 1.35 -3.21 16.95
C ASN A 65 1.38 -3.81 15.54
N ALA A 66 1.19 -3.00 14.50
CA ALA A 66 1.15 -3.43 13.12
C ALA A 66 2.55 -3.72 12.54
N LYS A 67 2.65 -4.79 11.75
CA LYS A 67 3.80 -5.12 10.90
C LYS A 67 3.48 -5.02 9.42
N TYR A 68 2.21 -5.15 9.06
CA TYR A 68 1.76 -5.04 7.68
C TYR A 68 0.54 -4.14 7.57
N VAL A 69 0.43 -3.46 6.44
CA VAL A 69 -0.78 -2.74 6.02
C VAL A 69 -1.23 -3.34 4.71
N ARG A 70 -2.49 -3.74 4.64
CA ARG A 70 -3.15 -4.06 3.37
C ARG A 70 -4.04 -2.90 2.98
N VAL A 71 -3.93 -2.45 1.74
CA VAL A 71 -4.76 -1.40 1.18
C VAL A 71 -5.50 -1.96 -0.02
N THR A 72 -6.83 -1.80 -0.03
CA THR A 72 -7.66 -2.10 -1.19
C THR A 72 -7.97 -0.81 -1.91
N THR A 73 -7.72 -0.77 -3.21
CA THR A 73 -7.89 0.41 -4.05
C THR A 73 -8.63 0.08 -5.33
N THR A 74 -9.18 1.11 -5.97
CA THR A 74 -9.72 1.05 -7.33
C THR A 74 -9.01 2.07 -8.21
N SER A 75 -9.09 1.87 -9.53
CA SER A 75 -8.51 2.76 -10.52
C SER A 75 -9.51 3.01 -11.65
N ASN A 76 -9.48 4.21 -12.22
CA ASN A 76 -10.20 4.50 -13.47
C ASN A 76 -9.49 3.92 -14.70
N TYR A 77 -8.26 3.42 -14.56
CA TYR A 77 -7.43 2.95 -15.67
C TYR A 77 -7.44 1.44 -15.87
N VAL A 78 -7.71 0.70 -14.78
CA VAL A 78 -7.63 -0.76 -14.71
C VAL A 78 -8.85 -1.26 -13.94
N ASN A 79 -9.59 -2.20 -14.51
CA ASN A 79 -10.76 -2.79 -13.87
C ASN A 79 -10.36 -3.74 -12.73
N GLY A 80 -11.23 -3.88 -11.73
CA GLY A 80 -11.02 -4.75 -10.57
C GLY A 80 -10.40 -4.02 -9.38
N GLU A 81 -10.48 -4.66 -8.21
CA GLU A 81 -9.87 -4.15 -6.99
C GLU A 81 -8.38 -4.45 -7.01
N GLN A 82 -7.56 -3.43 -6.76
CA GLN A 82 -6.11 -3.56 -6.65
C GLN A 82 -5.74 -3.59 -5.17
N ILE A 83 -5.14 -4.69 -4.74
CA ILE A 83 -4.78 -4.93 -3.34
C ILE A 83 -3.26 -4.79 -3.23
N PHE A 84 -2.81 -3.90 -2.35
CA PHE A 84 -1.39 -3.71 -2.04
C PHE A 84 -1.13 -4.10 -0.59
N THR A 85 -0.01 -4.77 -0.33
CA THR A 85 0.47 -5.02 1.03
C THR A 85 1.83 -4.36 1.21
N PHE A 86 1.96 -3.66 2.33
CA PHE A 86 3.17 -2.96 2.71
C PHE A 86 3.68 -3.47 4.06
N ALA A 87 5.00 -3.51 4.24
CA ALA A 87 5.63 -3.69 5.54
C ALA A 87 5.72 -2.36 6.27
N LEU A 88 5.47 -2.39 7.58
CA LEU A 88 5.74 -1.29 8.49
C LEU A 88 6.99 -1.60 9.31
N ILE A 89 8.06 -0.84 9.06
CA ILE A 89 9.31 -0.97 9.79
C ILE A 89 9.45 0.22 10.73
N LYS A 90 9.44 -0.04 12.03
CA LYS A 90 9.74 0.97 13.06
C LYS A 90 11.24 1.13 13.22
N LEU A 91 11.73 2.34 13.03
CA LEU A 91 13.11 2.75 13.29
C LEU A 91 13.09 3.88 14.33
N ARG A 92 13.46 3.55 15.57
CA ARG A 92 13.31 4.45 16.73
C ARG A 92 11.84 4.91 16.88
N ASN A 93 11.57 6.19 16.65
CA ASN A 93 10.24 6.78 16.79
C ASN A 93 9.56 7.06 15.44
N LYS A 94 10.16 6.59 14.34
CA LYS A 94 9.66 6.80 12.99
C LYS A 94 9.35 5.46 12.31
N TYR A 95 8.53 5.51 11.27
CA TYR A 95 8.14 4.37 10.46
C TYR A 95 8.63 4.53 9.02
N ARG A 96 8.93 3.40 8.41
CA ARG A 96 9.12 3.27 6.97
C ARG A 96 8.11 2.29 6.42
N VAL A 97 7.45 2.69 5.34
CA VAL A 97 6.50 1.84 4.61
C VAL A 97 7.19 1.29 3.38
N LEU A 98 7.30 -0.04 3.29
CA LEU A 98 7.93 -0.72 2.16
C LEU A 98 6.91 -1.56 1.40
N TYR A 99 7.00 -1.55 0.08
CA TYR A 99 6.20 -2.43 -0.76
C TYR A 99 6.59 -3.91 -0.53
N LEU A 100 5.59 -4.79 -0.33
CA LEU A 100 5.82 -6.23 -0.21
C LEU A 100 5.24 -7.00 -1.40
N GLN A 101 3.94 -6.84 -1.63
CA GLN A 101 3.22 -7.62 -2.63
C GLN A 101 1.99 -6.87 -3.11
N SER A 102 1.45 -7.34 -4.23
CA SER A 102 0.18 -6.88 -4.76
C SER A 102 -0.61 -8.01 -5.38
N ALA A 103 -1.92 -7.82 -5.47
CA ALA A 103 -2.84 -8.73 -6.13
C ALA A 103 -3.95 -7.93 -6.81
N VAL A 104 -4.58 -8.52 -7.82
CA VAL A 104 -5.80 -8.01 -8.43
C VAL A 104 -6.92 -8.97 -8.10
N LYS A 105 -8.04 -8.45 -7.62
CA LYS A 105 -9.28 -9.20 -7.49
C LYS A 105 -10.19 -8.78 -8.63
N GLU A 106 -10.34 -9.70 -9.59
CA GLU A 106 -11.29 -9.54 -10.69
C GLU A 106 -12.72 -9.56 -10.12
N GLY A 107 -13.55 -8.65 -10.62
CA GLY A 107 -14.96 -8.55 -10.27
C GLY A 107 -15.84 -9.40 -11.19
#